data_AF-A0A813DNQ4-F1
#
_entry.id   AF-A0A813DNQ4-F1
#
_cell.length_a   1.000
_cell.length_b   1.000
_cell.length_c   1.000
_cell.angle_alpha   90.00
_cell.angle_beta   90.00
_cell.angle_gamma   90.00
#
_symmetry.space_group_name_H-M   'P 1'
#
loop_
_entity.id
_entity.type
_entity.pdbx_description
1 polymer ?
#
loop_
_entity_poly.entity_id
_entity_poly.type
_entity_poly.pdbx_seq_one_letter_code
_entity_poly.pdbx_strand_id
1 'polypeptide(L)'
;MALASLPLRQSLRRKLRGACRSAQQEVSEVAAAATTTTTTTELVLEEEMQKLGLDADAQAVLLSAPLPAALEILAACREAAEAKEVRNPSAFVVARVRKLQADQRPQPPAEGSQLQMRVSKVLSHGQGLGFWGESEWVIMVGMGVLAGELVEVCISRNFKRYSEAQLISVLECSPDRVQPKCPLFGQCSGCQYQHASYEAQLALKREHVSGTLRELSGLELPSDIVELTVRSPQEYHYRNKITPKLEAVSAKHGGDADLLQPDGCNGPIGFCEQEWGHEQDASGRRWRGTVDIAQCPLATEAINAQLPAAREALRLRAAEALGKLRSPAARRSLARRRRSPLVALLRATTLDGVVQSWEEVATETIAEVGTFKFRAGNFFQVNSPMLPIFVTRIVGLAAEPLQGGDSLVPEVLVDLYCGVGVFAIAASRHFQRVFGIELDGGAIELARENAVANGAGNVSFQACDAGDGLCALLAASGASEEALRGERSVVIVDPPREGLLPVASEALLDWGPQRIVYVSCDPATQARDLKELTAKGNYVVKRIVPFDMFPQTRHVESVVVLERRMRAE
;
A
#
# COMPACT_ATOMS: atom_id res chain seq x y z
N MET A 1 0.55 70.92 28.57
CA MET A 1 1.46 71.60 29.53
C MET A 1 2.88 71.20 29.20
N ALA A 2 3.74 72.20 28.97
CA ALA A 2 5.17 72.01 28.77
C ALA A 2 5.85 71.46 30.03
N LEU A 3 6.96 70.74 29.84
CA LEU A 3 8.11 70.77 30.74
C LEU A 3 9.37 70.31 30.00
N ALA A 4 10.45 71.01 30.30
CA ALA A 4 11.67 71.15 29.53
C ALA A 4 12.79 70.17 29.93
N SER A 5 13.67 69.92 28.95
CA SER A 5 15.12 69.70 29.00
C SER A 5 15.81 69.03 30.22
N LEU A 6 16.66 68.02 29.93
CA LEU A 6 17.99 67.86 30.57
C LEU A 6 18.99 67.18 29.59
N PRO A 7 20.29 67.57 29.58
CA PRO A 7 21.26 67.35 28.49
C PRO A 7 22.11 66.08 28.61
N LEU A 8 21.60 65.00 29.21
CA LEU A 8 22.36 63.75 29.41
C LEU A 8 22.40 62.79 28.20
N ARG A 9 21.66 63.08 27.11
CA ARG A 9 21.49 62.13 26.00
C ARG A 9 22.57 62.19 24.91
N GLN A 10 23.36 63.26 24.79
CA GLN A 10 24.38 63.35 23.74
C GLN A 10 25.69 62.64 24.11
N SER A 11 26.10 62.68 25.38
CA SER A 11 27.29 61.96 25.87
C SER A 11 27.11 60.44 25.81
N LEU A 12 25.93 59.91 26.21
CA LEU A 12 25.61 58.49 26.10
C LEU A 12 25.48 58.02 24.65
N ARG A 13 24.90 58.83 23.75
CA ARG A 13 24.77 58.46 22.32
C ARG A 13 26.12 58.42 21.60
N ARG A 14 27.11 59.22 21.99
CA ARG A 14 28.48 59.14 21.44
C ARG A 14 29.23 57.90 21.95
N LYS A 15 29.10 57.56 23.24
CA LYS A 15 29.70 56.33 23.79
C LYS A 15 29.05 55.05 23.22
N LEU A 16 27.72 55.03 23.05
CA LEU A 16 26.99 53.90 22.45
C LEU A 16 27.25 53.76 20.94
N ARG A 17 27.44 54.85 20.18
CA ARG A 17 27.82 54.77 18.76
C ARG A 17 29.28 54.32 18.55
N GLY A 18 30.18 54.62 19.50
CA GLY A 18 31.54 54.10 19.52
C GLY A 18 31.58 52.59 19.77
N ALA A 19 30.86 52.11 20.79
CA ALA A 19 30.78 50.69 21.13
C ALA A 19 30.02 49.84 20.09
N CYS A 20 29.01 50.41 19.42
CA CYS A 20 28.28 49.71 18.36
C CYS A 20 29.09 49.61 17.07
N ARG A 21 29.97 50.59 16.77
CA ARG A 21 30.90 50.51 15.63
C ARG A 21 32.02 49.51 15.88
N SER A 22 32.59 49.43 17.08
CA SER A 22 33.61 48.42 17.39
C SER A 22 33.02 47.00 17.38
N ALA A 23 31.81 46.81 17.91
CA ALA A 23 31.13 45.51 17.88
C ALA A 23 30.67 45.09 16.47
N GLN A 24 30.22 46.03 15.62
CA GLN A 24 29.89 45.73 14.22
C GLN A 24 31.14 45.43 13.38
N GLN A 25 32.29 46.03 13.71
CA GLN A 25 33.55 45.76 13.03
C GLN A 25 34.13 44.40 13.44
N GLU A 26 34.06 44.02 14.73
CA GLU A 26 34.43 42.68 15.20
C GLU A 26 33.51 41.57 14.65
N VAL A 27 32.18 41.79 14.58
CA VAL A 27 31.24 40.81 14.01
C VAL A 27 31.41 40.69 12.48
N SER A 28 31.74 41.79 11.80
CA SER A 28 32.09 41.82 10.36
C SER A 28 33.41 41.09 10.08
N GLU A 29 34.43 41.25 10.92
CA GLU A 29 35.73 40.58 10.78
C GLU A 29 35.66 39.10 11.14
N VAL A 30 34.86 38.70 12.12
CA VAL A 30 34.62 37.29 12.46
C VAL A 30 33.76 36.59 11.39
N ALA A 31 32.75 37.25 10.82
CA ALA A 31 31.99 36.73 9.70
C ALA A 31 32.82 36.65 8.41
N ALA A 32 33.65 37.66 8.11
CA ALA A 32 34.59 37.61 7.00
C ALA A 32 35.62 36.50 7.22
N ALA A 33 36.21 36.36 8.40
CA ALA A 33 37.18 35.31 8.72
C ALA A 33 36.56 33.90 8.61
N ALA A 34 35.33 33.69 9.08
CA ALA A 34 34.61 32.42 8.95
C ALA A 34 34.24 32.10 7.50
N THR A 35 33.84 33.09 6.70
CA THR A 35 33.55 32.90 5.27
C THR A 35 34.83 32.60 4.49
N THR A 36 35.94 33.29 4.80
CA THR A 36 37.24 33.11 4.14
C THR A 36 37.91 31.76 4.50
N THR A 37 37.77 31.27 5.74
CA THR A 37 38.28 29.94 6.13
C THR A 37 37.49 28.79 5.50
N THR A 38 36.18 28.95 5.32
CA THR A 38 35.34 27.94 4.66
C THR A 38 35.71 27.81 3.18
N THR A 39 35.89 28.94 2.47
CA THR A 39 36.28 28.95 1.05
C THR A 39 37.70 28.42 0.82
N THR A 40 38.64 28.64 1.75
CA THR A 40 40.02 28.15 1.62
C THR A 40 40.09 26.63 1.80
N THR A 41 39.25 26.05 2.66
CA THR A 41 39.30 24.61 2.96
C THR A 41 38.64 23.76 1.86
N GLU A 42 37.56 24.25 1.26
CA GLU A 42 36.91 23.59 0.11
C GLU A 42 37.82 23.58 -1.13
N LEU A 43 38.50 24.69 -1.42
CA LEU A 43 39.49 24.77 -2.50
C LEU A 43 40.67 23.80 -2.30
N VAL A 44 41.14 23.66 -1.06
CA VAL A 44 42.20 22.69 -0.72
C VAL A 44 41.73 21.24 -0.92
N LEU A 45 40.48 20.94 -0.58
CA LEU A 45 39.92 19.61 -0.81
C LEU A 45 39.85 19.27 -2.30
N GLU A 46 39.32 20.18 -3.12
CA GLU A 46 39.23 20.00 -4.57
C GLU A 46 40.60 19.80 -5.21
N GLU A 47 41.59 20.60 -4.79
CA GLU A 47 42.96 20.51 -5.29
C GLU A 47 43.62 19.16 -4.92
N GLU A 48 43.45 18.69 -3.69
CA GLU A 48 43.99 17.40 -3.24
C GLU A 48 43.28 16.20 -3.90
N MET A 49 41.96 16.29 -4.11
CA MET A 49 41.18 15.28 -4.83
C MET A 49 41.64 15.15 -6.30
N GLN A 50 41.98 16.27 -6.94
CA GLN A 50 42.55 16.31 -8.29
C GLN A 50 43.98 15.73 -8.32
N LYS A 51 44.84 16.09 -7.37
CA LYS A 51 46.21 15.55 -7.28
C LYS A 51 46.25 14.03 -7.12
N LEU A 52 45.30 13.47 -6.37
CA LEU A 52 45.16 12.03 -6.18
C LEU A 52 44.42 11.31 -7.32
N GLY A 53 43.89 12.05 -8.29
CA GLY A 53 43.19 11.49 -9.46
C GLY A 53 41.92 10.73 -9.09
N LEU A 54 41.16 11.20 -8.08
CA LEU A 54 39.91 10.57 -7.66
C LEU A 54 38.84 10.72 -8.74
N ASP A 55 38.12 9.64 -9.03
CA ASP A 55 36.94 9.69 -9.91
C ASP A 55 35.73 10.38 -9.24
N ALA A 56 34.73 10.76 -10.03
CA ALA A 56 33.57 11.52 -9.58
C ALA A 56 32.78 10.81 -8.46
N ASP A 57 32.71 9.47 -8.49
CA ASP A 57 32.02 8.69 -7.47
C ASP A 57 32.77 8.74 -6.13
N ALA A 58 34.10 8.57 -6.16
CA ALA A 58 34.94 8.67 -4.97
C ALA A 58 34.93 10.08 -4.37
N GLN A 59 34.90 11.10 -5.22
CA GLN A 59 34.77 12.49 -4.80
C GLN A 59 33.44 12.74 -4.09
N ALA A 60 32.32 12.32 -4.69
CA ALA A 60 30.99 12.46 -4.08
C ALA A 60 30.88 11.70 -2.75
N VAL A 61 31.47 10.49 -2.67
CA VAL A 61 31.53 9.72 -1.42
C VAL A 61 32.33 10.44 -0.36
N LEU A 62 33.51 10.97 -0.67
CA LEU A 62 34.35 11.70 0.28
C LEU A 62 33.66 12.95 0.83
N LEU A 63 32.99 13.73 -0.03
CA LEU A 63 32.25 14.92 0.36
C LEU A 63 31.03 14.61 1.26
N SER A 64 30.59 13.35 1.32
CA SER A 64 29.56 12.92 2.27
C SER A 64 30.07 12.68 3.70
N ALA A 65 31.39 12.71 3.92
CA ALA A 65 32.00 12.57 5.24
C ALA A 65 32.19 13.94 5.92
N PRO A 66 32.18 14.01 7.27
CA PRO A 66 32.53 15.24 7.98
C PRO A 66 33.91 15.76 7.55
N LEU A 67 34.03 17.07 7.34
CA LEU A 67 35.22 17.72 6.80
C LEU A 67 36.55 17.29 7.46
N PRO A 68 36.67 17.18 8.81
CA PRO A 68 37.90 16.70 9.43
C PRO A 68 38.28 15.27 9.02
N ALA A 69 37.30 14.37 8.93
CA ALA A 69 37.53 12.99 8.55
C ALA A 69 37.86 12.86 7.06
N ALA A 70 37.25 13.70 6.20
CA ALA A 70 37.57 13.74 4.78
C ALA A 70 39.04 14.16 4.56
N LEU A 71 39.52 15.16 5.29
CA LEU A 71 40.92 15.60 5.25
C LEU A 71 41.89 14.53 5.74
N GLU A 72 41.56 13.82 6.83
CA GLU A 72 42.37 12.70 7.32
C GLU A 72 42.44 11.55 6.30
N ILE A 73 41.32 11.21 5.67
CA ILE A 73 41.26 10.16 4.64
C ILE A 73 42.10 10.55 3.42
N LEU A 74 42.05 11.81 2.98
CA LEU A 74 42.90 12.32 1.89
C LEU A 74 44.39 12.27 2.26
N ALA A 75 44.75 12.71 3.46
CA ALA A 75 46.13 12.66 3.94
C ALA A 75 46.66 11.22 3.97
N ALA A 76 45.89 10.27 4.52
CA ALA A 76 46.25 8.87 4.55
C ALA A 76 46.33 8.25 3.14
N CYS A 77 45.46 8.67 2.22
CA CYS A 77 45.50 8.22 0.83
C CYS A 77 46.77 8.72 0.11
N ARG A 78 47.17 9.97 0.37
CA ARG A 78 48.38 10.57 -0.18
C ARG A 78 49.63 9.86 0.31
N GLU A 79 49.77 9.66 1.62
CA GLU A 79 50.90 8.92 2.20
C GLU A 79 51.01 7.50 1.62
N ALA A 80 49.88 6.78 1.52
CA ALA A 80 49.86 5.43 0.99
C ALA A 80 50.12 5.38 -0.53
N ALA A 81 49.75 6.42 -1.28
CA ALA A 81 50.07 6.56 -2.70
C ALA A 81 51.58 6.86 -2.90
N GLU A 82 52.16 7.75 -2.09
CA GLU A 82 53.60 8.08 -2.10
C GLU A 82 54.46 6.85 -1.74
N ALA A 83 54.00 6.04 -0.78
CA ALA A 83 54.63 4.76 -0.41
C ALA A 83 54.41 3.63 -1.44
N LYS A 84 53.64 3.87 -2.52
CA LYS A 84 53.24 2.87 -3.54
C LYS A 84 52.45 1.68 -3.00
N GLU A 85 51.79 1.85 -1.86
CA GLU A 85 50.97 0.82 -1.21
C GLU A 85 49.52 0.80 -1.75
N VAL A 86 49.08 1.90 -2.36
CA VAL A 86 47.74 2.03 -2.97
C VAL A 86 47.86 2.18 -4.48
N ARG A 87 47.29 1.23 -5.23
CA ARG A 87 47.22 1.27 -6.70
C ARG A 87 46.01 2.04 -7.23
N ASN A 88 44.96 2.17 -6.42
CA ASN A 88 43.71 2.85 -6.79
C ASN A 88 43.28 3.77 -5.63
N PRO A 89 43.64 5.06 -5.70
CA PRO A 89 43.25 6.07 -4.71
C PRO A 89 41.73 6.18 -4.51
N SER A 90 40.93 6.15 -5.58
CA SER A 90 39.46 6.15 -5.49
C SER A 90 38.92 5.02 -4.63
N ALA A 91 39.38 3.79 -4.87
CA ALA A 91 38.94 2.62 -4.11
C ALA A 91 39.33 2.71 -2.63
N PHE A 92 40.52 3.25 -2.33
CA PHE A 92 40.99 3.47 -0.96
C PHE A 92 40.10 4.48 -0.22
N VAL A 93 39.84 5.63 -0.83
CA VAL A 93 38.99 6.68 -0.28
C VAL A 93 37.58 6.15 -0.04
N VAL A 94 36.97 5.51 -1.04
CA VAL A 94 35.63 4.92 -0.92
C VAL A 94 35.58 3.88 0.20
N ALA A 95 36.60 3.01 0.32
CA ALA A 95 36.64 2.01 1.38
C ALA A 95 36.76 2.64 2.78
N ARG A 96 37.57 3.70 2.93
CA ARG A 96 37.76 4.37 4.22
C ARG A 96 36.57 5.22 4.64
N VAL A 97 35.94 5.93 3.72
CA VAL A 97 34.68 6.63 4.00
C VAL A 97 33.58 5.63 4.35
N ARG A 98 33.45 4.52 3.61
CA ARG A 98 32.49 3.46 3.95
C ARG A 98 32.75 2.83 5.31
N LYS A 99 34.02 2.68 5.71
CA LYS A 99 34.39 2.20 7.04
C LYS A 99 34.04 3.22 8.12
N LEU A 100 34.41 4.49 7.94
CA LEU A 100 34.03 5.59 8.84
C LEU A 100 32.52 5.65 9.03
N GLN A 101 31.76 5.61 7.94
CA GLN A 101 30.30 5.58 7.96
C GLN A 101 29.73 4.29 8.57
N ALA A 102 30.46 3.18 8.55
CA ALA A 102 30.05 1.95 9.22
C ALA A 102 30.33 1.99 10.73
N ASP A 103 31.46 2.58 11.13
CA ASP A 103 31.87 2.73 12.53
C ASP A 103 31.00 3.79 13.25
N GLN A 104 30.52 4.81 12.52
CA GLN A 104 29.57 5.82 13.02
C GLN A 104 28.11 5.36 12.97
N ARG A 105 27.81 4.17 12.43
CA ARG A 105 26.42 3.69 12.45
C ARG A 105 26.00 3.39 13.87
N PRO A 106 24.79 3.81 14.25
CA PRO A 106 24.24 3.34 15.50
C PRO A 106 24.20 1.82 15.57
N GLN A 107 24.60 1.30 16.72
CA GLN A 107 24.59 -0.13 16.95
C GLN A 107 23.16 -0.57 17.26
N PRO A 108 22.68 -1.66 16.65
CA PRO A 108 21.38 -2.20 16.98
C PRO A 108 21.38 -2.73 18.43
N PRO A 109 20.22 -2.75 19.10
CA PRO A 109 20.06 -3.53 20.32
C PRO A 109 20.34 -5.01 20.05
N ALA A 110 20.81 -5.75 21.06
CA ALA A 110 21.17 -7.16 20.90
C ALA A 110 19.93 -8.00 20.54
N GLU A 111 20.07 -8.97 19.64
CA GLU A 111 18.99 -9.93 19.37
C GLU A 111 18.65 -10.72 20.65
N GLY A 112 17.36 -10.94 20.89
CA GLY A 112 16.82 -11.54 22.11
C GLY A 112 16.72 -10.59 23.31
N SER A 113 17.25 -9.37 23.21
CA SER A 113 17.10 -8.38 24.30
C SER A 113 15.67 -7.83 24.38
N GLN A 114 15.23 -7.54 25.59
CA GLN A 114 13.96 -6.89 25.87
C GLN A 114 14.19 -5.42 26.16
N LEU A 115 13.37 -4.56 25.55
CA LEU A 115 13.45 -3.12 25.76
C LEU A 115 12.07 -2.48 25.70
N GLN A 116 11.98 -1.29 26.28
CA GLN A 116 10.80 -0.44 26.18
C GLN A 116 10.98 0.60 25.08
N MET A 117 9.92 0.85 24.34
CA MET A 117 9.90 1.89 23.31
C MET A 117 8.51 2.49 23.19
N ARG A 118 8.46 3.75 22.78
CA ARG A 118 7.20 4.39 22.40
C ARG A 118 6.95 4.19 20.91
N VAL A 119 5.75 3.76 20.56
CA VAL A 119 5.34 3.58 19.17
C VAL A 119 5.04 4.96 18.59
N SER A 120 5.81 5.36 17.59
CA SER A 120 5.66 6.65 16.91
C SER A 120 4.52 6.62 15.88
N LYS A 121 4.49 5.59 15.02
CA LYS A 121 3.49 5.46 13.95
C LYS A 121 3.16 4.00 13.67
N VAL A 122 1.99 3.75 13.10
CA VAL A 122 1.63 2.45 12.52
C VAL A 122 1.77 2.53 11.00
N LEU A 123 2.51 1.59 10.42
CA LEU A 123 2.78 1.52 8.98
C LEU A 123 1.62 0.86 8.22
N SER A 124 1.64 0.93 6.89
CA SER A 124 0.63 0.37 5.96
C SER A 124 0.37 -1.13 6.13
N HIS A 125 1.34 -1.86 6.71
CA HIS A 125 1.25 -3.29 6.98
C HIS A 125 0.68 -3.61 8.38
N GLY A 126 0.36 -2.60 9.18
CA GLY A 126 -0.10 -2.74 10.57
C GLY A 126 1.04 -2.96 11.58
N GLN A 127 2.28 -2.72 11.16
CA GLN A 127 3.47 -2.76 12.02
C GLN A 127 3.61 -1.44 12.79
N GLY A 128 4.04 -1.50 14.04
CA GLY A 128 4.46 -0.31 14.78
C GLY A 128 5.88 0.08 14.41
N LEU A 129 6.14 1.37 14.29
CA LEU A 129 7.48 1.94 14.17
C LEU A 129 7.76 2.79 15.39
N GLY A 130 8.96 2.67 15.94
CA GLY A 130 9.50 3.63 16.89
C GLY A 130 11.02 3.58 16.92
N PHE A 131 11.58 4.31 17.86
CA PHE A 131 13.02 4.59 17.92
C PHE A 131 13.59 4.18 19.28
N TRP A 132 14.84 3.73 19.29
CA TRP A 132 15.54 3.32 20.50
C TRP A 132 16.94 3.92 20.60
N GLY A 133 17.31 4.31 21.82
CA GLY A 133 18.61 4.92 22.14
C GLY A 133 18.74 6.37 21.67
N GLU A 134 19.87 6.99 22.02
CA GLU A 134 20.19 8.39 21.64
C GLU A 134 20.35 8.58 20.13
N SER A 135 20.62 7.49 19.41
CA SER A 135 20.84 7.49 17.98
C SER A 135 19.58 7.21 17.15
N GLU A 136 18.43 7.11 17.81
CA GLU A 136 17.13 6.87 17.18
C GLU A 136 17.14 5.64 16.26
N TRP A 137 17.66 4.51 16.75
CA TRP A 137 17.66 3.26 15.97
C TRP A 137 16.22 2.81 15.69
N VAL A 138 15.91 2.53 14.42
CA VAL A 138 14.55 2.18 13.99
C VAL A 138 14.21 0.76 14.43
N ILE A 139 13.12 0.63 15.19
CA ILE A 139 12.54 -0.66 15.57
C ILE A 139 11.16 -0.79 14.94
N MET A 140 10.98 -1.84 14.15
CA MET A 140 9.68 -2.27 13.64
C MET A 140 9.13 -3.36 14.54
N VAL A 141 8.07 -3.04 15.25
CA VAL A 141 7.30 -4.01 16.01
C VAL A 141 6.32 -4.68 15.06
N GLY A 142 6.10 -5.98 15.25
CA GLY A 142 5.03 -6.69 14.58
C GLY A 142 3.64 -6.08 14.84
N MET A 143 2.60 -6.87 14.62
CA MET A 143 1.24 -6.37 14.82
C MET A 143 0.84 -6.30 16.30
N GLY A 144 -0.21 -5.52 16.57
CA GLY A 144 -0.84 -5.45 17.90
C GLY A 144 -0.53 -4.18 18.69
N VAL A 145 0.07 -3.17 18.05
CA VAL A 145 0.42 -1.89 18.64
C VAL A 145 -0.23 -0.71 17.92
N LEU A 146 -0.48 0.36 18.65
CA LEU A 146 -1.01 1.63 18.17
C LEU A 146 -0.02 2.77 18.42
N ALA A 147 -0.15 3.85 17.65
CA ALA A 147 0.68 5.04 17.85
C ALA A 147 0.44 5.65 19.25
N GLY A 148 1.51 6.15 19.86
CA GLY A 148 1.51 6.74 21.20
C GLY A 148 1.76 5.75 22.34
N GLU A 149 1.59 4.44 22.10
CA GLU A 149 1.72 3.42 23.14
C GLU A 149 3.16 3.25 23.62
N LEU A 150 3.32 3.04 24.93
CA LEU A 150 4.57 2.53 25.50
C LEU A 150 4.48 1.00 25.53
N VAL A 151 5.42 0.34 24.85
CA VAL A 151 5.41 -1.12 24.70
C VAL A 151 6.74 -1.72 25.13
N GLU A 152 6.65 -2.93 25.66
CA GLU A 152 7.81 -3.79 25.88
C GLU A 152 7.92 -4.78 24.72
N VAL A 153 9.11 -4.87 24.13
CA VAL A 153 9.37 -5.67 22.94
C VAL A 153 10.63 -6.50 23.08
N CYS A 154 10.66 -7.66 22.43
CA CYS A 154 11.84 -8.51 22.28
C CYS A 154 12.42 -8.35 20.88
N ILE A 155 13.71 -7.99 20.77
CA ILE A 155 14.38 -7.90 19.47
C ILE A 155 14.49 -9.30 18.87
N SER A 156 13.80 -9.49 17.74
CA SER A 156 13.78 -10.78 17.05
C SER A 156 14.91 -10.92 16.04
N ARG A 157 15.24 -9.83 15.34
CA ARG A 157 16.25 -9.83 14.28
C ARG A 157 16.77 -8.43 13.97
N ASN A 158 18.05 -8.33 13.70
CA ASN A 158 18.71 -7.11 13.27
C ASN A 158 18.95 -7.10 11.76
N PHE A 159 18.65 -5.97 11.14
CA PHE A 159 18.99 -5.64 9.76
C PHE A 159 19.98 -4.47 9.74
N LYS A 160 20.47 -4.14 8.54
CA LYS A 160 21.49 -3.10 8.35
C LYS A 160 21.07 -1.71 8.88
N ARG A 161 19.77 -1.41 8.94
CA ARG A 161 19.25 -0.06 9.27
C ARG A 161 18.08 -0.07 10.27
N TYR A 162 17.61 -1.24 10.68
CA TYR A 162 16.48 -1.37 11.58
C TYR A 162 16.52 -2.73 12.28
N SER A 163 15.73 -2.87 13.33
CA SER A 163 15.47 -4.15 13.99
C SER A 163 14.00 -4.52 13.89
N GLU A 164 13.72 -5.81 13.76
CA GLU A 164 12.38 -6.36 13.95
C GLU A 164 12.21 -6.80 15.39
N ALA A 165 11.08 -6.47 16.00
CA ALA A 165 10.78 -6.83 17.37
C ALA A 165 9.39 -7.46 17.50
N GLN A 166 9.26 -8.36 18.48
CA GLN A 166 8.00 -8.96 18.88
C GLN A 166 7.44 -8.20 20.09
N LEU A 167 6.15 -7.91 20.05
CA LEU A 167 5.45 -7.32 21.20
C LEU A 167 5.40 -8.34 22.35
N ILE A 168 5.90 -7.95 23.53
CA ILE A 168 5.73 -8.69 24.78
C ILE A 168 4.48 -8.20 25.50
N SER A 169 4.42 -6.90 25.77
CA SER A 169 3.32 -6.29 26.51
C SER A 169 3.13 -4.82 26.15
N VAL A 170 1.91 -4.30 26.35
CA VAL A 170 1.59 -2.88 26.23
C VAL A 170 1.55 -2.32 27.65
N LEU A 171 2.46 -1.38 27.95
CA LEU A 171 2.64 -0.78 29.27
C LEU A 171 1.74 0.44 29.46
N GLU A 172 1.62 1.27 28.42
CA GLU A 172 0.67 2.40 28.35
C GLU A 172 -0.18 2.25 27.10
N CYS A 173 -1.49 2.03 27.28
CA CYS A 173 -2.43 1.86 26.19
C CYS A 173 -2.81 3.20 25.54
N SER A 174 -3.02 3.18 24.22
CA SER A 174 -3.68 4.27 23.52
C SER A 174 -5.16 4.36 23.95
N PRO A 175 -5.76 5.56 24.02
CA PRO A 175 -7.21 5.70 24.24
C PRO A 175 -8.05 5.00 23.17
N ASP A 176 -7.49 4.76 21.98
CA ASP A 176 -8.14 4.04 20.89
C ASP A 176 -8.02 2.51 21.00
N ARG A 177 -7.34 1.98 22.02
CA ARG A 177 -7.20 0.53 22.18
C ARG A 177 -8.52 -0.09 22.66
N VAL A 178 -8.96 -1.13 21.96
CA VAL A 178 -10.13 -1.94 22.32
C VAL A 178 -9.77 -3.42 22.44
N GLN A 179 -10.61 -4.20 23.09
CA GLN A 179 -10.42 -5.66 23.19
C GLN A 179 -10.83 -6.35 21.88
N PRO A 180 -9.96 -7.15 21.24
CA PRO A 180 -10.32 -7.93 20.07
C PRO A 180 -11.47 -8.91 20.34
N LYS A 181 -12.42 -9.00 19.42
CA LYS A 181 -13.55 -9.96 19.51
C LYS A 181 -13.15 -11.39 19.12
N CYS A 182 -12.16 -11.54 18.25
CA CYS A 182 -11.68 -12.85 17.82
C CYS A 182 -10.64 -13.39 18.82
N PRO A 183 -10.86 -14.59 19.39
CA PRO A 183 -9.88 -15.21 20.30
C PRO A 183 -8.57 -15.61 19.60
N LEU A 184 -8.60 -15.71 18.26
CA LEU A 184 -7.43 -16.02 17.43
C LEU A 184 -6.72 -14.75 16.92
N PHE A 185 -7.14 -13.55 17.35
CA PHE A 185 -6.47 -12.30 16.98
C PHE A 185 -5.00 -12.33 17.46
N GLY A 186 -4.08 -11.88 16.61
CA GLY A 186 -2.63 -11.98 16.85
C GLY A 186 -2.00 -13.30 16.41
N GLN A 187 -2.77 -14.39 16.25
CA GLN A 187 -2.29 -15.66 15.70
C GLN A 187 -2.67 -15.82 14.22
N CYS A 188 -3.94 -15.56 13.90
CA CYS A 188 -4.47 -15.66 12.53
C CYS A 188 -4.14 -14.41 11.70
N SER A 189 -3.70 -14.60 10.45
CA SER A 189 -3.39 -13.54 9.49
C SER A 189 -4.60 -12.75 8.96
N GLY A 190 -5.83 -13.20 9.27
CA GLY A 190 -7.05 -12.66 8.66
C GLY A 190 -7.43 -11.24 9.08
N CYS A 191 -6.90 -10.72 10.18
CA CYS A 191 -7.26 -9.39 10.71
C CYS A 191 -6.06 -8.73 11.41
N GLN A 192 -6.02 -7.39 11.33
CA GLN A 192 -4.88 -6.60 11.81
C GLN A 192 -5.24 -5.58 12.87
N TYR A 193 -6.47 -5.07 12.87
CA TYR A 193 -6.84 -3.90 13.65
C TYR A 193 -7.94 -4.14 14.68
N GLN A 194 -8.26 -5.38 15.04
CA GLN A 194 -9.28 -5.64 16.08
C GLN A 194 -8.96 -5.06 17.46
N HIS A 195 -7.72 -4.64 17.70
CA HIS A 195 -7.29 -3.98 18.92
C HIS A 195 -7.41 -2.45 18.85
N ALA A 196 -7.92 -1.89 17.74
CA ALA A 196 -8.12 -0.46 17.53
C ALA A 196 -9.62 -0.15 17.42
N SER A 197 -10.03 0.98 18.01
CA SER A 197 -11.36 1.59 17.83
C SER A 197 -11.65 1.77 16.34
N TYR A 198 -12.92 1.71 15.94
CA TYR A 198 -13.26 1.78 14.53
C TYR A 198 -12.85 3.12 13.91
N GLU A 199 -12.99 4.21 14.67
CA GLU A 199 -12.51 5.55 14.32
C GLU A 199 -11.01 5.57 14.04
N ALA A 200 -10.20 4.93 14.90
CA ALA A 200 -8.77 4.83 14.68
C ALA A 200 -8.44 4.01 13.42
N GLN A 201 -9.19 2.94 13.12
CA GLN A 201 -9.02 2.17 11.89
C GLN A 201 -9.23 3.04 10.64
N LEU A 202 -10.29 3.85 10.62
CA LEU A 202 -10.60 4.75 9.51
C LEU A 202 -9.49 5.81 9.33
N ALA A 203 -8.97 6.36 10.44
CA ALA A 203 -7.87 7.32 10.42
C ALA A 203 -6.57 6.68 9.88
N LEU A 204 -6.21 5.48 10.35
CA LEU A 204 -5.06 4.72 9.86
C LEU A 204 -5.14 4.44 8.36
N LYS A 205 -6.33 4.08 7.86
CA LYS A 205 -6.55 3.82 6.43
C LYS A 205 -6.43 5.09 5.58
N ARG A 206 -6.94 6.22 6.07
CA ARG A 206 -6.79 7.52 5.40
C ARG A 206 -5.31 7.91 5.32
N GLU A 207 -4.59 7.77 6.42
CA GLU A 207 -3.16 8.07 6.50
C GLU A 207 -2.33 7.14 5.61
N HIS A 208 -2.68 5.85 5.54
CA HIS A 208 -2.06 4.91 4.61
C HIS A 208 -2.21 5.40 3.16
N VAL A 209 -3.44 5.63 2.70
CA VAL A 209 -3.69 6.11 1.33
C VAL A 209 -2.97 7.44 1.06
N SER A 210 -3.15 8.43 1.94
CA SER A 210 -2.53 9.76 1.75
C SER A 210 -1.01 9.70 1.76
N GLY A 211 -0.41 8.94 2.68
CA GLY A 211 1.04 8.83 2.81
C GLY A 211 1.65 8.11 1.61
N THR A 212 1.09 6.95 1.25
CA THR A 212 1.59 6.15 0.12
C THR A 212 1.47 6.89 -1.21
N LEU A 213 0.33 7.52 -1.49
CA LEU A 213 0.17 8.28 -2.73
C LEU A 213 1.14 9.48 -2.78
N ARG A 214 1.30 10.23 -1.68
CA ARG A 214 2.23 11.38 -1.63
C ARG A 214 3.68 10.96 -1.81
N GLU A 215 4.10 9.89 -1.14
CA GLU A 215 5.49 9.42 -1.16
C GLU A 215 5.87 8.79 -2.51
N LEU A 216 5.00 7.98 -3.11
CA LEU A 216 5.36 7.15 -4.27
C LEU A 216 5.00 7.79 -5.62
N SER A 217 3.99 8.65 -5.69
CA SER A 217 3.61 9.29 -6.96
C SER A 217 4.60 10.39 -7.38
N GLY A 218 5.31 11.00 -6.41
CA GLY A 218 6.12 12.19 -6.64
C GLY A 218 5.29 13.45 -6.95
N LEU A 219 3.99 13.42 -6.66
CA LEU A 219 3.07 14.54 -6.85
C LEU A 219 2.90 15.34 -5.57
N GLU A 220 2.73 16.66 -5.71
CA GLU A 220 2.22 17.49 -4.63
C GLU A 220 0.71 17.25 -4.50
N LEU A 221 0.34 16.48 -3.48
CA LEU A 221 -1.04 16.17 -3.14
C LEU A 221 -1.44 16.94 -1.86
N PRO A 222 -2.24 18.02 -2.00
CA PRO A 222 -2.81 18.74 -0.87
C PRO A 222 -3.56 17.81 0.09
N SER A 223 -3.66 18.17 1.37
CA SER A 223 -4.33 17.32 2.36
C SER A 223 -5.86 17.38 2.27
N ASP A 224 -6.41 18.44 1.70
CA ASP A 224 -7.84 18.70 1.53
C ASP A 224 -8.49 17.87 0.42
N ILE A 225 -7.71 17.41 -0.57
CA ILE A 225 -8.22 16.52 -1.63
C ILE A 225 -8.42 15.08 -1.17
N VAL A 226 -7.85 14.69 -0.01
CA VAL A 226 -8.06 13.36 0.58
C VAL A 226 -9.26 13.41 1.50
N GLU A 227 -10.35 12.72 1.15
CA GLU A 227 -11.56 12.65 1.96
C GLU A 227 -11.38 11.76 3.21
N LEU A 228 -12.35 11.85 4.13
CA LEU A 228 -12.46 10.89 5.22
C LEU A 228 -12.72 9.49 4.64
N THR A 229 -12.11 8.46 5.24
CA THR A 229 -12.37 7.07 4.86
C THR A 229 -13.86 6.77 5.01
N VAL A 230 -14.49 6.36 3.91
CA VAL A 230 -15.90 5.95 3.90
C VAL A 230 -16.03 4.67 4.71
N ARG A 231 -16.84 4.74 5.77
CA ARG A 231 -17.06 3.66 6.72
C ARG A 231 -17.94 2.54 6.15
N SER A 232 -17.63 1.32 6.55
CA SER A 232 -18.49 0.15 6.34
C SER A 232 -19.74 0.25 7.22
N PRO A 233 -20.94 -0.10 6.72
CA PRO A 233 -22.13 -0.21 7.55
C PRO A 233 -22.04 -1.31 8.63
N GLN A 234 -21.19 -2.32 8.39
CA GLN A 234 -20.97 -3.43 9.31
C GLN A 234 -19.47 -3.67 9.51
N GLU A 235 -19.04 -3.73 10.76
CA GLU A 235 -17.65 -3.97 11.15
C GLU A 235 -17.30 -5.45 11.31
N TYR A 236 -18.32 -6.28 11.56
CA TYR A 236 -18.24 -7.73 11.75
C TYR A 236 -19.34 -8.38 10.93
N HIS A 237 -19.23 -9.69 10.67
CA HIS A 237 -20.19 -10.46 9.89
C HIS A 237 -20.47 -9.96 8.46
N TYR A 238 -19.62 -9.09 7.92
CA TYR A 238 -19.80 -8.51 6.60
C TYR A 238 -19.22 -9.39 5.48
N ARG A 239 -18.24 -10.25 5.79
CA ARG A 239 -17.46 -10.97 4.78
C ARG A 239 -18.25 -12.16 4.24
N ASN A 240 -18.76 -12.02 3.03
CA ASN A 240 -19.59 -13.00 2.35
C ASN A 240 -18.81 -14.09 1.62
N LYS A 241 -17.46 -14.09 1.65
CA LYS A 241 -16.63 -15.17 1.09
C LYS A 241 -15.42 -15.46 1.95
N ILE A 242 -15.22 -16.74 2.27
CA ILE A 242 -14.00 -17.25 2.88
C ILE A 242 -13.51 -18.51 2.16
N THR A 243 -12.20 -18.74 2.22
CA THR A 243 -11.58 -19.93 1.61
C THR A 243 -10.58 -20.59 2.56
N PRO A 244 -11.06 -21.24 3.65
CA PRO A 244 -10.17 -21.91 4.57
C PRO A 244 -9.50 -23.12 3.91
N LYS A 245 -8.23 -23.32 4.26
CA LYS A 245 -7.37 -24.36 3.68
C LYS A 245 -7.04 -25.41 4.73
N LEU A 246 -7.07 -26.69 4.32
CA LEU A 246 -6.54 -27.79 5.10
C LEU A 246 -5.02 -27.85 4.96
N GLU A 247 -4.34 -27.90 6.10
CA GLU A 247 -2.94 -28.27 6.16
C GLU A 247 -2.79 -29.80 6.17
N ALA A 248 -2.54 -30.38 4.99
CA ALA A 248 -2.43 -31.83 4.86
C ALA A 248 -0.99 -32.38 4.97
N VAL A 249 0.01 -31.50 4.95
CA VAL A 249 1.43 -31.84 5.06
C VAL A 249 2.06 -30.84 6.02
N SER A 250 2.63 -31.33 7.12
CA SER A 250 3.34 -30.48 8.06
C SER A 250 4.48 -29.78 7.33
N ALA A 251 4.56 -28.46 7.46
CA ALA A 251 5.69 -27.74 6.92
C ALA A 251 6.66 -27.18 7.96
N LYS A 252 6.57 -27.68 9.21
CA LYS A 252 7.65 -27.58 10.22
C LYS A 252 8.94 -28.34 9.83
N HIS A 253 8.90 -29.31 8.90
CA HIS A 253 10.05 -30.18 8.59
C HIS A 253 10.56 -30.09 7.13
N GLY A 254 10.46 -28.94 6.47
CA GLY A 254 10.93 -28.81 5.08
C GLY A 254 10.21 -29.74 4.08
N GLY A 255 9.08 -30.32 4.49
CA GLY A 255 8.32 -31.30 3.73
C GLY A 255 8.91 -32.71 3.68
N ASP A 256 9.88 -33.06 4.54
CA ASP A 256 10.57 -34.36 4.52
C ASP A 256 10.28 -35.29 5.72
N ALA A 257 9.39 -34.92 6.64
CA ALA A 257 8.91 -35.83 7.69
C ALA A 257 7.38 -35.82 7.78
N ASP A 258 6.81 -36.99 7.46
CA ASP A 258 5.48 -37.54 7.75
C ASP A 258 4.22 -36.67 7.50
N LEU A 259 3.21 -37.31 6.91
CA LEU A 259 1.82 -36.83 6.97
C LEU A 259 1.50 -36.47 8.43
N LEU A 260 0.61 -35.51 8.67
CA LEU A 260 0.08 -35.20 10.01
C LEU A 260 -0.78 -36.37 10.55
N GLN A 261 -0.17 -37.55 10.76
CA GLN A 261 -0.75 -38.88 11.00
C GLN A 261 -1.08 -39.69 9.72
N PRO A 262 -1.18 -41.04 9.79
CA PRO A 262 -1.25 -41.95 8.62
C PRO A 262 -2.38 -41.68 7.62
N ASP A 263 -3.37 -40.86 7.97
CA ASP A 263 -4.52 -40.45 7.17
C ASP A 263 -4.42 -39.03 6.56
N GLY A 264 -3.45 -38.20 6.97
CA GLY A 264 -3.10 -36.92 6.33
C GLY A 264 -4.20 -35.85 6.25
N CYS A 265 -5.37 -36.09 6.84
CA CYS A 265 -6.58 -35.27 6.66
C CYS A 265 -7.16 -34.70 7.97
N ASN A 266 -6.49 -34.94 9.11
CA ASN A 266 -6.87 -34.40 10.41
C ASN A 266 -6.15 -33.09 10.77
N GLY A 267 -5.37 -32.51 9.84
CA GLY A 267 -4.69 -31.24 10.06
C GLY A 267 -5.63 -30.05 10.30
N PRO A 268 -5.07 -28.91 10.75
CA PRO A 268 -5.83 -27.68 10.94
C PRO A 268 -6.45 -27.21 9.62
N ILE A 269 -7.68 -26.70 9.70
CA ILE A 269 -8.39 -26.08 8.59
C ILE A 269 -8.63 -24.61 8.93
N GLY A 270 -8.07 -23.71 8.14
CA GLY A 270 -8.27 -22.29 8.39
C GLY A 270 -7.39 -21.40 7.55
N PHE A 271 -6.78 -20.39 8.19
CA PHE A 271 -6.00 -19.37 7.52
C PHE A 271 -4.54 -19.40 7.98
N CYS A 272 -3.66 -18.77 7.22
CA CYS A 272 -2.24 -18.72 7.55
C CYS A 272 -2.01 -18.04 8.91
N GLU A 273 -1.01 -18.53 9.63
CA GLU A 273 -0.43 -17.85 10.78
C GLU A 273 0.19 -16.50 10.39
N GLN A 274 0.26 -15.59 11.36
CA GLN A 274 0.91 -14.30 11.21
C GLN A 274 2.43 -14.42 10.93
N GLU A 275 2.98 -13.44 10.22
CA GLU A 275 4.39 -13.39 9.76
C GLU A 275 5.45 -13.45 10.86
N TRP A 276 5.04 -13.12 12.07
CA TRP A 276 5.89 -12.97 13.25
C TRP A 276 5.93 -14.24 14.11
N GLY A 277 5.33 -15.34 13.62
CA GLY A 277 5.41 -16.66 14.22
C GLY A 277 6.86 -17.12 14.45
N HIS A 278 7.07 -17.77 15.59
CA HIS A 278 8.36 -17.92 16.27
C HIS A 278 9.30 -18.99 15.70
N GLU A 279 8.84 -19.80 14.74
CA GLU A 279 9.54 -21.04 14.36
C GLU A 279 10.22 -20.94 13.00
N GLN A 280 11.53 -21.15 13.01
CA GLN A 280 12.34 -21.38 11.81
C GLN A 280 12.56 -22.89 11.66
N ASP A 281 12.54 -23.39 10.43
CA ASP A 281 13.04 -24.74 10.18
C ASP A 281 14.56 -24.81 10.40
N ALA A 282 15.12 -26.03 10.39
CA ALA A 282 16.56 -26.24 10.54
C ALA A 282 17.43 -25.53 9.47
N SER A 283 16.82 -25.01 8.39
CA SER A 283 17.48 -24.23 7.34
C SER A 283 17.33 -22.70 7.51
N GLY A 284 16.76 -22.24 8.64
CA GLY A 284 16.51 -20.83 8.92
C GLY A 284 15.35 -20.23 8.11
N ARG A 285 14.56 -21.05 7.41
CA ARG A 285 13.37 -20.58 6.68
C ARG A 285 12.20 -20.50 7.64
N ARG A 286 11.59 -19.30 7.73
CA ARG A 286 10.29 -19.14 8.38
C ARG A 286 9.24 -19.84 7.53
N TRP A 287 8.50 -20.75 8.14
CA TRP A 287 7.31 -21.34 7.53
C TRP A 287 6.06 -20.86 8.28
N ARG A 288 4.91 -20.83 7.58
CA ARG A 288 3.63 -20.42 8.16
C ARG A 288 2.67 -21.60 8.19
N GLY A 289 2.27 -21.99 9.39
CA GLY A 289 1.21 -22.95 9.59
C GLY A 289 -0.16 -22.40 9.29
N THR A 290 -1.13 -23.28 9.44
CA THR A 290 -2.55 -22.95 9.38
C THR A 290 -3.10 -22.87 10.80
N VAL A 291 -3.64 -21.72 11.16
CA VAL A 291 -4.44 -21.58 12.38
C VAL A 291 -5.78 -22.27 12.15
N ASP A 292 -6.11 -23.26 12.97
CA ASP A 292 -7.40 -23.94 12.88
C ASP A 292 -8.52 -22.98 13.29
N ILE A 293 -9.51 -22.80 12.42
CA ILE A 293 -10.65 -21.91 12.69
C ILE A 293 -11.95 -22.71 12.83
N ALA A 294 -12.59 -22.60 14.00
CA ALA A 294 -13.94 -23.10 14.19
C ALA A 294 -14.99 -22.09 13.69
N GLN A 295 -14.72 -20.80 13.88
CA GLN A 295 -15.58 -19.67 13.49
C GLN A 295 -14.72 -18.45 13.15
N CYS A 296 -15.27 -17.52 12.38
CA CYS A 296 -14.65 -16.25 12.03
C CYS A 296 -15.63 -15.09 12.27
N PRO A 297 -15.35 -14.16 13.21
CA PRO A 297 -16.23 -13.02 13.48
C PRO A 297 -16.40 -12.05 12.30
N LEU A 298 -15.52 -12.09 11.30
CA LEU A 298 -15.68 -11.29 10.08
C LEU A 298 -16.61 -11.94 9.07
N ALA A 299 -16.67 -13.28 9.06
CA ALA A 299 -17.55 -14.01 8.14
C ALA A 299 -19.01 -13.85 8.55
N THR A 300 -19.89 -13.85 7.54
CA THR A 300 -21.35 -13.81 7.76
C THR A 300 -21.79 -14.95 8.67
N GLU A 301 -22.90 -14.75 9.39
CA GLU A 301 -23.47 -15.79 10.24
C GLU A 301 -23.82 -17.05 9.45
N ALA A 302 -24.35 -16.89 8.23
CA ALA A 302 -24.64 -17.98 7.32
C ALA A 302 -23.39 -18.84 7.01
N ILE A 303 -22.24 -18.21 6.76
CA ILE A 303 -20.97 -18.92 6.58
C ILE A 303 -20.56 -19.64 7.85
N ASN A 304 -20.61 -18.97 9.01
CA ASN A 304 -20.22 -19.59 10.28
C ASN A 304 -21.13 -20.78 10.64
N ALA A 305 -22.41 -20.74 10.29
CA ALA A 305 -23.34 -21.85 10.47
C ALA A 305 -22.98 -23.07 9.60
N GLN A 306 -22.50 -22.85 8.37
CA GLN A 306 -22.13 -23.94 7.46
C GLN A 306 -20.67 -24.41 7.60
N LEU A 307 -19.81 -23.63 8.25
CA LEU A 307 -18.39 -23.91 8.36
C LEU A 307 -18.07 -25.29 8.98
N PRO A 308 -18.75 -25.78 10.04
CA PRO A 308 -18.51 -27.12 10.57
C PRO A 308 -18.71 -28.24 9.54
N ALA A 309 -19.84 -28.21 8.82
CA ALA A 309 -20.14 -29.21 7.78
C ALA A 309 -19.17 -29.09 6.60
N ALA A 310 -18.83 -27.86 6.18
CA ALA A 310 -17.85 -27.63 5.11
C ALA A 310 -16.44 -28.15 5.48
N ARG A 311 -16.05 -28.06 6.76
CA ARG A 311 -14.78 -28.62 7.26
C ARG A 311 -14.77 -30.14 7.15
N GLU A 312 -15.85 -30.82 7.51
CA GLU A 312 -15.95 -32.27 7.38
C GLU A 312 -15.91 -32.72 5.91
N ALA A 313 -16.70 -32.08 5.05
CA ALA A 313 -16.68 -32.32 3.61
C ALA A 313 -15.30 -32.09 2.99
N LEU A 314 -14.58 -31.06 3.46
CA LEU A 314 -13.20 -30.79 3.04
C LEU A 314 -12.25 -31.93 3.40
N ARG A 315 -12.35 -32.49 4.60
CA ARG A 315 -11.51 -33.63 5.03
C ARG A 315 -11.74 -34.85 4.16
N LEU A 316 -13.00 -35.20 3.86
CA LEU A 316 -13.34 -36.33 3.01
C LEU A 316 -12.79 -36.16 1.59
N ARG A 317 -13.01 -34.98 0.98
CA ARG A 317 -12.50 -34.66 -0.35
C ARG A 317 -10.95 -34.64 -0.39
N ALA A 318 -10.32 -34.13 0.66
CA ALA A 318 -8.87 -34.13 0.80
C ALA A 318 -8.31 -35.56 0.90
N ALA A 319 -8.93 -36.42 1.70
CA ALA A 319 -8.54 -37.82 1.86
C ALA A 319 -8.59 -38.56 0.53
N GLU A 320 -9.67 -38.39 -0.22
CA GLU A 320 -9.81 -38.99 -1.54
C GLU A 320 -8.72 -38.48 -2.51
N ALA A 321 -8.47 -37.17 -2.54
CA ALA A 321 -7.50 -36.57 -3.46
C ALA A 321 -6.05 -36.96 -3.12
N LEU A 322 -5.68 -36.98 -1.84
CA LEU A 322 -4.34 -37.32 -1.39
C LEU A 322 -4.08 -38.84 -1.48
N GLY A 323 -5.10 -39.66 -1.25
CA GLY A 323 -5.04 -41.11 -1.40
C GLY A 323 -4.73 -41.56 -2.83
N LYS A 324 -5.17 -40.79 -3.84
CA LYS A 324 -4.82 -41.02 -5.26
C LYS A 324 -3.35 -40.73 -5.58
N LEU A 325 -2.63 -39.99 -4.73
CA LEU A 325 -1.23 -39.59 -4.96
C LEU A 325 -0.26 -40.51 -4.24
N ARG A 326 0.63 -41.16 -4.99
CA ARG A 326 1.64 -42.09 -4.46
C ARG A 326 2.95 -41.43 -4.02
N SER A 327 3.34 -40.29 -4.60
CA SER A 327 4.62 -39.65 -4.29
C SER A 327 4.47 -38.47 -3.30
N PRO A 328 5.39 -38.31 -2.33
CA PRO A 328 5.42 -37.14 -1.46
C PRO A 328 5.53 -35.82 -2.22
N ALA A 329 6.28 -35.79 -3.32
CA ALA A 329 6.41 -34.61 -4.18
C ALA A 329 5.07 -34.20 -4.82
N ALA A 330 4.26 -35.15 -5.29
CA ALA A 330 2.95 -34.87 -5.85
C ALA A 330 1.98 -34.32 -4.79
N ARG A 331 2.00 -34.90 -3.58
CA ARG A 331 1.20 -34.41 -2.44
C ARG A 331 1.60 -32.98 -2.06
N ARG A 332 2.91 -32.67 -1.99
CA ARG A 332 3.42 -31.32 -1.76
C ARG A 332 3.00 -30.35 -2.88
N SER A 333 3.04 -30.78 -4.13
CA SER A 333 2.58 -29.97 -5.27
C SER A 333 1.08 -29.65 -5.16
N LEU A 334 0.24 -30.64 -4.83
CA LEU A 334 -1.20 -30.44 -4.60
C LEU A 334 -1.45 -29.45 -3.44
N ALA A 335 -0.72 -29.62 -2.33
CA ALA A 335 -0.83 -28.77 -1.16
C ALA A 335 -0.47 -27.29 -1.41
N ARG A 336 0.32 -27.00 -2.44
CA ARG A 336 0.69 -25.63 -2.81
C ARG A 336 -0.30 -24.94 -3.75
N ARG A 337 -1.22 -25.68 -4.37
CA ARG A 337 -2.19 -25.11 -5.32
C ARG A 337 -3.23 -24.25 -4.60
N ARG A 338 -3.50 -23.05 -5.13
CA ARG A 338 -4.53 -22.12 -4.61
C ARG A 338 -5.95 -22.66 -4.80
N ARG A 339 -6.24 -23.24 -5.96
CA ARG A 339 -7.46 -24.01 -6.23
C ARG A 339 -7.09 -25.49 -6.16
N SER A 340 -7.48 -26.14 -5.08
CA SER A 340 -7.15 -27.53 -4.81
C SER A 340 -8.28 -28.19 -4.01
N PRO A 341 -8.35 -29.53 -3.99
CA PRO A 341 -9.28 -30.25 -3.13
C PRO A 341 -9.04 -30.00 -1.63
N LEU A 342 -7.96 -29.29 -1.26
CA LEU A 342 -7.61 -28.92 0.11
C LEU A 342 -8.08 -27.52 0.51
N VAL A 343 -8.82 -26.82 -0.36
CA VAL A 343 -9.39 -25.49 -0.06
C VAL A 343 -10.90 -25.54 -0.16
N ALA A 344 -11.60 -25.23 0.92
CA ALA A 344 -13.04 -25.03 0.89
C ALA A 344 -13.36 -23.63 0.34
N LEU A 345 -14.45 -23.50 -0.40
CA LEU A 345 -15.06 -22.22 -0.74
C LEU A 345 -16.35 -22.14 0.07
N LEU A 346 -16.57 -21.03 0.77
CA LEU A 346 -17.88 -20.69 1.31
C LEU A 346 -18.17 -19.28 0.86
N ARG A 347 -19.23 -19.10 0.06
CA ARG A 347 -19.70 -17.79 -0.37
C ARG A 347 -21.18 -17.63 -0.03
N ALA A 348 -21.48 -16.81 0.97
CA ALA A 348 -22.84 -16.35 1.23
C ALA A 348 -23.29 -15.39 0.12
N THR A 349 -24.54 -15.54 -0.29
CA THR A 349 -25.17 -14.78 -1.38
C THR A 349 -26.55 -14.36 -0.93
N THR A 350 -27.12 -13.37 -1.60
CA THR A 350 -28.46 -12.87 -1.26
C THR A 350 -29.56 -13.91 -1.51
N LEU A 351 -29.46 -14.68 -2.60
CA LEU A 351 -30.55 -15.56 -3.05
C LEU A 351 -30.23 -17.07 -2.96
N ASP A 352 -28.96 -17.47 -3.04
CA ASP A 352 -28.56 -18.88 -3.16
C ASP A 352 -28.05 -19.48 -1.84
N GLY A 353 -28.19 -18.74 -0.72
CA GLY A 353 -27.61 -19.15 0.56
C GLY A 353 -26.08 -19.15 0.51
N VAL A 354 -25.44 -20.22 1.01
CA VAL A 354 -23.97 -20.36 0.97
C VAL A 354 -23.57 -21.35 -0.13
N VAL A 355 -23.02 -20.80 -1.22
CA VAL A 355 -22.46 -21.55 -2.33
C VAL A 355 -21.08 -22.07 -1.95
N GLN A 356 -20.83 -23.37 -2.19
CA GLN A 356 -19.55 -24.02 -1.87
C GLN A 356 -18.80 -24.57 -3.10
N SER A 357 -19.42 -24.51 -4.28
CA SER A 357 -18.82 -24.90 -5.56
C SER A 357 -18.16 -23.71 -6.26
N TRP A 358 -17.01 -23.93 -6.89
CA TRP A 358 -16.26 -22.87 -7.58
C TRP A 358 -16.92 -22.42 -8.88
N GLU A 359 -17.58 -23.35 -9.59
CA GLU A 359 -18.15 -23.11 -10.92
C GLU A 359 -19.64 -22.73 -10.87
N GLU A 360 -20.26 -22.85 -9.71
CA GLU A 360 -21.66 -22.50 -9.52
C GLU A 360 -21.87 -20.99 -9.65
N VAL A 361 -22.96 -20.62 -10.32
CA VAL A 361 -23.37 -19.22 -10.45
C VAL A 361 -24.03 -18.81 -9.14
N ALA A 362 -23.49 -17.75 -8.54
CA ALA A 362 -23.99 -17.09 -7.36
C ALA A 362 -24.70 -15.79 -7.76
N THR A 363 -25.70 -15.39 -6.98
CA THR A 363 -26.53 -14.22 -7.22
C THR A 363 -26.51 -13.28 -6.03
N GLU A 364 -26.06 -12.05 -6.26
CA GLU A 364 -26.03 -11.00 -5.25
C GLU A 364 -26.92 -9.82 -5.63
N THR A 365 -27.71 -9.33 -4.68
CA THR A 365 -28.49 -8.10 -4.86
C THR A 365 -27.79 -6.94 -4.18
N ILE A 366 -27.46 -5.92 -4.97
CA ILE A 366 -26.93 -4.66 -4.48
C ILE A 366 -28.10 -3.69 -4.41
N ALA A 367 -28.45 -3.24 -3.19
CA ALA A 367 -29.57 -2.31 -2.98
C ALA A 367 -29.44 -1.08 -3.89
N GLU A 368 -30.58 -0.66 -4.47
CA GLU A 368 -30.72 0.49 -5.40
C GLU A 368 -30.00 0.36 -6.76
N VAL A 369 -29.06 -0.57 -6.86
CA VAL A 369 -28.31 -0.85 -8.09
C VAL A 369 -28.98 -1.95 -8.91
N GLY A 370 -29.13 -3.15 -8.35
CA GLY A 370 -29.65 -4.30 -9.10
C GLY A 370 -29.20 -5.67 -8.60
N THR A 371 -29.56 -6.71 -9.35
CA THR A 371 -29.20 -8.11 -9.07
C THR A 371 -28.17 -8.62 -10.07
N PHE A 372 -27.09 -9.21 -9.58
CA PHE A 372 -25.94 -9.62 -10.37
C PHE A 372 -25.62 -11.10 -10.16
N LYS A 373 -25.51 -11.82 -11.27
CA LYS A 373 -24.97 -13.16 -11.34
C LYS A 373 -23.48 -13.12 -11.59
N PHE A 374 -22.74 -14.02 -10.95
CA PHE A 374 -21.30 -14.21 -11.13
C PHE A 374 -20.91 -15.63 -10.72
N ARG A 375 -19.78 -16.16 -11.21
CA ARG A 375 -19.28 -17.46 -10.74
C ARG A 375 -18.75 -17.33 -9.31
N ALA A 376 -19.18 -18.19 -8.38
CA ALA A 376 -18.83 -18.10 -6.96
C ALA A 376 -17.31 -18.14 -6.71
N GLY A 377 -16.58 -18.89 -7.53
CA GLY A 377 -15.12 -18.96 -7.53
C GLY A 377 -14.41 -17.68 -7.99
N ASN A 378 -15.06 -16.89 -8.85
CA ASN A 378 -14.51 -15.65 -9.39
C ASN A 378 -14.55 -14.50 -8.37
N PHE A 379 -13.92 -13.40 -8.75
CA PHE A 379 -13.93 -12.17 -7.97
C PHE A 379 -15.32 -11.55 -7.99
N PHE A 380 -15.76 -11.14 -6.80
CA PHE A 380 -16.91 -10.30 -6.55
C PHE A 380 -16.71 -9.76 -5.14
N GLN A 381 -17.02 -8.48 -4.92
CA GLN A 381 -16.76 -7.79 -3.67
C GLN A 381 -17.34 -8.55 -2.48
N VAL A 382 -16.56 -8.66 -1.40
CA VAL A 382 -16.89 -9.57 -0.28
C VAL A 382 -17.64 -8.90 0.86
N ASN A 383 -17.84 -7.58 0.80
CA ASN A 383 -18.55 -6.81 1.81
C ASN A 383 -19.88 -6.33 1.21
N SER A 384 -20.91 -7.19 1.28
CA SER A 384 -22.23 -6.89 0.72
C SER A 384 -22.87 -5.62 1.29
N PRO A 385 -22.85 -5.36 2.61
CA PRO A 385 -23.40 -4.12 3.16
C PRO A 385 -22.76 -2.85 2.59
N MET A 386 -21.48 -2.91 2.21
CA MET A 386 -20.74 -1.75 1.68
C MET A 386 -20.97 -1.52 0.17
N LEU A 387 -21.43 -2.54 -0.57
CA LEU A 387 -21.59 -2.48 -2.03
C LEU A 387 -22.48 -1.33 -2.52
N PRO A 388 -23.68 -1.07 -1.94
CA PRO A 388 -24.53 0.03 -2.39
C PRO A 388 -23.84 1.39 -2.25
N ILE A 389 -23.11 1.61 -1.15
CA ILE A 389 -22.38 2.85 -0.89
C ILE A 389 -21.21 2.99 -1.87
N PHE A 390 -20.44 1.91 -2.06
CA PHE A 390 -19.27 1.89 -2.91
C PHE A 390 -19.62 2.17 -4.38
N VAL A 391 -20.59 1.42 -4.93
CA VAL A 391 -21.02 1.54 -6.33
C VAL A 391 -21.66 2.89 -6.59
N THR A 392 -22.61 3.32 -5.75
CA THR A 392 -23.30 4.60 -5.92
C THR A 392 -22.33 5.77 -5.84
N ARG A 393 -21.34 5.71 -4.93
CA ARG A 393 -20.35 6.77 -4.80
C ARG A 393 -19.42 6.85 -6.02
N ILE A 394 -18.94 5.72 -6.53
CA ILE A 394 -18.05 5.68 -7.71
C ILE A 394 -18.78 6.17 -8.97
N VAL A 395 -20.00 5.67 -9.21
CA VAL A 395 -20.83 6.11 -10.35
C VAL A 395 -21.21 7.58 -10.21
N GLY A 396 -21.51 8.04 -8.98
CA GLY A 396 -21.75 9.44 -8.69
C GLY A 396 -20.56 10.34 -9.03
N LEU A 397 -19.35 9.96 -8.60
CA LEU A 397 -18.10 10.67 -8.96
C LEU A 397 -17.86 10.68 -10.49
N ALA A 398 -18.19 9.59 -11.17
CA ALA A 398 -18.11 9.52 -12.63
C ALA A 398 -19.11 10.46 -13.31
N ALA A 399 -20.32 10.60 -12.75
CA ALA A 399 -21.43 11.37 -13.31
C ALA A 399 -21.46 12.86 -12.89
N GLU A 400 -20.56 13.32 -12.00
CA GLU A 400 -20.45 14.74 -11.63
C GLU A 400 -20.27 15.63 -12.88
N PRO A 401 -20.75 16.88 -12.91
CA PRO A 401 -20.50 17.79 -14.02
C PRO A 401 -19.00 17.90 -14.37
N LEU A 402 -18.68 18.02 -15.65
CA LEU A 402 -17.30 18.12 -16.13
C LEU A 402 -16.77 19.56 -15.98
N GLN A 403 -15.44 19.72 -16.06
CA GLN A 403 -14.84 21.06 -16.08
C GLN A 403 -15.34 21.85 -17.31
N GLY A 404 -15.86 23.07 -17.08
CA GLY A 404 -16.53 23.87 -18.12
C GLY A 404 -17.91 24.40 -17.71
N GLY A 405 -18.44 23.94 -16.56
CA GLY A 405 -19.68 24.42 -15.94
C GLY A 405 -20.83 23.41 -16.02
N ASP A 406 -21.95 23.71 -15.34
CA ASP A 406 -23.11 22.80 -15.17
C ASP A 406 -23.75 22.32 -16.48
N SER A 407 -23.41 22.93 -17.62
CA SER A 407 -23.92 22.56 -18.95
C SER A 407 -23.11 21.47 -19.66
N LEU A 408 -21.92 21.10 -19.16
CA LEU A 408 -21.09 20.04 -19.72
C LEU A 408 -21.21 18.77 -18.88
N VAL A 409 -22.14 17.90 -19.27
CA VAL A 409 -22.38 16.63 -18.58
C VAL A 409 -21.66 15.47 -19.28
N PRO A 410 -21.21 14.45 -18.53
CA PRO A 410 -20.73 13.21 -19.12
C PRO A 410 -21.79 12.51 -19.98
N GLU A 411 -21.41 12.02 -21.16
CA GLU A 411 -22.34 11.31 -22.06
C GLU A 411 -21.97 9.85 -22.25
N VAL A 412 -20.67 9.55 -22.25
CA VAL A 412 -20.14 8.22 -22.51
C VAL A 412 -19.28 7.76 -21.34
N LEU A 413 -19.52 6.53 -20.87
CA LEU A 413 -18.69 5.87 -19.88
C LEU A 413 -18.04 4.61 -20.46
N VAL A 414 -16.74 4.44 -20.20
CA VAL A 414 -16.03 3.18 -20.41
C VAL A 414 -15.66 2.59 -19.04
N ASP A 415 -16.05 1.35 -18.79
CA ASP A 415 -15.72 0.58 -17.59
C ASP A 415 -14.66 -0.45 -17.97
N LEU A 416 -13.39 -0.18 -17.65
CA LEU A 416 -12.28 -1.10 -17.89
C LEU A 416 -12.12 -2.05 -16.71
N TYR A 417 -11.89 -3.33 -17.01
CA TYR A 417 -11.86 -4.42 -16.04
C TYR A 417 -13.24 -4.62 -15.38
N CYS A 418 -14.30 -4.51 -16.19
CA CYS A 418 -15.67 -4.40 -15.67
C CYS A 418 -16.19 -5.67 -14.96
N GLY A 419 -15.50 -6.80 -15.08
CA GLY A 419 -15.95 -8.09 -14.55
C GLY A 419 -17.35 -8.44 -15.07
N VAL A 420 -18.30 -8.64 -14.14
CA VAL A 420 -19.71 -8.93 -14.46
C VAL A 420 -20.57 -7.67 -14.68
N GLY A 421 -19.94 -6.51 -14.83
CA GLY A 421 -20.58 -5.26 -15.27
C GLY A 421 -21.22 -4.42 -14.16
N VAL A 422 -20.78 -4.53 -12.90
CA VAL A 422 -21.42 -3.83 -11.77
C VAL A 422 -21.45 -2.32 -11.97
N PHE A 423 -20.31 -1.69 -12.27
CA PHE A 423 -20.24 -0.24 -12.49
C PHE A 423 -20.89 0.15 -13.82
N ALA A 424 -20.61 -0.55 -14.91
CA ALA A 424 -21.23 -0.31 -16.22
C ALA A 424 -22.78 -0.31 -16.16
N ILE A 425 -23.37 -1.33 -15.52
CA ILE A 425 -24.83 -1.46 -15.38
C ILE A 425 -25.39 -0.38 -14.45
N ALA A 426 -24.71 -0.08 -13.34
CA ALA A 426 -25.12 1.01 -12.44
C ALA A 426 -25.09 2.38 -13.15
N ALA A 427 -24.06 2.61 -13.98
CA ALA A 427 -23.88 3.84 -14.75
C ALA A 427 -24.90 4.00 -15.90
N SER A 428 -25.56 2.94 -16.35
CA SER A 428 -26.54 2.97 -17.46
C SER A 428 -27.62 4.05 -17.32
N ARG A 429 -27.98 4.41 -16.08
CA ARG A 429 -28.99 5.43 -15.76
C ARG A 429 -28.50 6.88 -15.87
N HIS A 430 -27.19 7.08 -15.89
CA HIS A 430 -26.54 8.40 -15.84
C HIS A 430 -25.88 8.80 -17.16
N PHE A 431 -25.57 7.82 -18.01
CA PHE A 431 -24.85 8.03 -19.26
C PHE A 431 -25.72 7.64 -20.45
N GLN A 432 -25.51 8.28 -21.60
CA GLN A 432 -26.22 7.91 -22.82
C GLN A 432 -25.75 6.56 -23.34
N ARG A 433 -24.44 6.30 -23.24
CA ARG A 433 -23.82 5.06 -23.71
C ARG A 433 -22.75 4.58 -22.73
N VAL A 434 -22.73 3.27 -22.50
CA VAL A 434 -21.77 2.63 -21.60
C VAL A 434 -21.12 1.43 -22.28
N PHE A 435 -19.80 1.32 -22.13
CA PHE A 435 -19.00 0.22 -22.67
C PHE A 435 -18.28 -0.47 -21.52
N GLY A 436 -18.43 -1.79 -21.39
CA GLY A 436 -17.68 -2.60 -20.44
C GLY A 436 -16.65 -3.48 -21.15
N ILE A 437 -15.40 -3.47 -20.70
CA ILE A 437 -14.31 -4.25 -21.25
C ILE A 437 -13.71 -5.13 -20.15
N GLU A 438 -13.61 -6.43 -20.40
CA GLU A 438 -13.08 -7.43 -19.47
C GLU A 438 -12.39 -8.56 -20.24
N LEU A 439 -11.32 -9.13 -19.69
CA LEU A 439 -10.57 -10.21 -20.31
C LEU A 439 -11.30 -11.56 -20.20
N ASP A 440 -11.96 -11.82 -19.07
CA ASP A 440 -12.71 -13.06 -18.83
C ASP A 440 -14.03 -13.09 -19.62
N GLY A 441 -14.03 -13.83 -20.73
CA GLY A 441 -15.23 -14.04 -21.55
C GLY A 441 -16.42 -14.64 -20.77
N GLY A 442 -16.17 -15.48 -19.76
CA GLY A 442 -17.22 -16.03 -18.92
C GLY A 442 -17.84 -14.99 -17.98
N ALA A 443 -17.08 -13.98 -17.56
CA ALA A 443 -17.62 -12.84 -16.84
C ALA A 443 -18.46 -11.94 -17.74
N ILE A 444 -18.04 -11.73 -19.00
CA ILE A 444 -18.79 -10.95 -20.00
C ILE A 444 -20.11 -11.61 -20.40
N GLU A 445 -20.16 -12.94 -20.51
CA GLU A 445 -21.44 -13.65 -20.71
C GLU A 445 -22.44 -13.32 -19.61
N LEU A 446 -22.01 -13.41 -18.34
CA LEU A 446 -22.84 -13.03 -17.19
C LEU A 446 -23.11 -11.53 -17.12
N ALA A 447 -22.18 -10.67 -17.56
CA ALA A 447 -22.39 -9.23 -17.64
C ALA A 447 -23.54 -8.87 -18.59
N ARG A 448 -23.63 -9.55 -19.74
CA ARG A 448 -24.75 -9.38 -20.68
C ARG A 448 -26.08 -9.84 -20.08
N GLU A 449 -26.09 -10.99 -19.40
CA GLU A 449 -27.29 -11.45 -18.67
C GLU A 449 -27.70 -10.45 -17.59
N ASN A 450 -26.74 -9.93 -16.83
CA ASN A 450 -26.98 -8.92 -15.79
C ASN A 450 -27.52 -7.62 -16.39
N ALA A 451 -27.00 -7.18 -17.54
CA ALA A 451 -27.50 -5.98 -18.21
C ALA A 451 -28.99 -6.13 -18.57
N VAL A 452 -29.37 -7.27 -19.14
CA VAL A 452 -30.76 -7.59 -19.48
C VAL A 452 -31.62 -7.64 -18.21
N ALA A 453 -31.16 -8.36 -17.17
CA ALA A 453 -31.90 -8.51 -15.91
C ALA A 453 -32.13 -7.18 -15.18
N ASN A 454 -31.24 -6.21 -15.36
CA ASN A 454 -31.33 -4.89 -14.74
C ASN A 454 -31.87 -3.80 -15.67
N GLY A 455 -32.33 -4.15 -16.88
CA GLY A 455 -32.91 -3.19 -17.84
C GLY A 455 -31.90 -2.19 -18.43
N ALA A 456 -30.61 -2.51 -18.42
CA ALA A 456 -29.52 -1.64 -18.87
C ALA A 456 -29.27 -1.80 -20.38
N GLY A 457 -30.20 -1.29 -21.20
CA GLY A 457 -30.21 -1.48 -22.66
C GLY A 457 -29.18 -0.65 -23.44
N ASN A 458 -28.55 0.34 -22.82
CA ASN A 458 -27.52 1.20 -23.41
C ASN A 458 -26.08 0.79 -23.02
N VAL A 459 -25.91 -0.41 -22.47
CA VAL A 459 -24.61 -0.97 -22.09
C VAL A 459 -24.20 -2.03 -23.10
N SER A 460 -22.96 -1.96 -23.58
CA SER A 460 -22.37 -2.97 -24.45
C SER A 460 -21.10 -3.54 -23.81
N PHE A 461 -20.82 -4.81 -24.07
CA PHE A 461 -19.75 -5.56 -23.41
C PHE A 461 -18.84 -6.28 -24.40
N GLN A 462 -17.54 -6.13 -24.21
CA GLN A 462 -16.51 -6.76 -25.02
C GLN A 462 -15.56 -7.60 -24.16
N ALA A 463 -15.28 -8.82 -24.63
CA ALA A 463 -14.32 -9.72 -24.01
C ALA A 463 -12.94 -9.55 -24.69
N CYS A 464 -12.03 -8.81 -24.07
CA CYS A 464 -10.68 -8.55 -24.57
C CYS A 464 -9.77 -7.93 -23.49
N ASP A 465 -8.48 -7.83 -23.79
CA ASP A 465 -7.57 -7.02 -22.98
C ASP A 465 -8.05 -5.56 -22.94
N ALA A 466 -7.86 -4.89 -21.80
CA ALA A 466 -8.33 -3.52 -21.58
C ALA A 466 -7.73 -2.52 -22.59
N GLY A 467 -6.45 -2.63 -22.91
CA GLY A 467 -5.77 -1.73 -23.85
C GLY A 467 -6.22 -1.97 -25.29
N ASP A 468 -6.17 -3.23 -25.74
CA ASP A 468 -6.61 -3.60 -27.09
C ASP A 468 -8.10 -3.31 -27.30
N GLY A 469 -8.93 -3.57 -26.30
CA GLY A 469 -10.36 -3.26 -26.30
C GLY A 469 -10.65 -1.78 -26.42
N LEU A 470 -9.93 -0.95 -25.66
CA LEU A 470 -10.07 0.50 -25.74
C LEU A 470 -9.66 1.00 -27.15
N CYS A 471 -8.52 0.55 -27.67
CA CYS A 471 -8.08 0.90 -29.03
C CYS A 471 -9.11 0.48 -30.09
N ALA A 472 -9.65 -0.73 -30.00
CA ALA A 472 -10.66 -1.24 -30.93
C ALA A 472 -11.96 -0.44 -30.86
N LEU A 473 -12.42 -0.10 -29.65
CA LEU A 473 -13.59 0.74 -29.44
C LEU A 473 -13.41 2.11 -30.11
N LEU A 474 -12.27 2.76 -29.87
CA LEU A 474 -11.98 4.09 -30.44
C LEU A 474 -11.85 4.05 -31.96
N ALA A 475 -11.27 2.98 -32.53
CA ALA A 475 -11.17 2.80 -33.97
C ALA A 475 -12.52 2.54 -34.63
N ALA A 476 -13.40 1.75 -34.00
CA ALA A 476 -14.72 1.42 -34.51
C ALA A 476 -15.67 2.63 -34.59
N SER A 477 -15.46 3.62 -33.73
CA SER A 477 -16.34 4.79 -33.63
C SER A 477 -16.15 5.85 -34.72
N GLY A 478 -15.09 5.74 -35.54
CA GLY A 478 -14.84 6.62 -36.68
C GLY A 478 -14.74 8.12 -36.34
N ALA A 479 -14.50 8.97 -37.33
CA ALA A 479 -14.44 10.43 -37.17
C ALA A 479 -15.80 11.09 -36.85
N SER A 480 -16.90 10.33 -36.76
CA SER A 480 -18.28 10.84 -36.72
C SER A 480 -18.98 10.78 -35.35
N GLU A 481 -18.40 10.16 -34.33
CA GLU A 481 -18.97 10.24 -32.98
C GLU A 481 -18.26 11.29 -32.13
N GLU A 482 -18.73 12.53 -32.25
CA GLU A 482 -18.32 13.65 -31.39
C GLU A 482 -18.40 13.33 -29.88
N ALA A 483 -19.28 12.41 -29.47
CA ALA A 483 -19.43 11.99 -28.07
C ALA A 483 -18.30 11.09 -27.52
N LEU A 484 -17.55 10.38 -28.37
CA LEU A 484 -16.34 9.64 -27.95
C LEU A 484 -15.05 10.47 -28.07
N ARG A 485 -15.15 11.69 -28.64
CA ARG A 485 -14.07 12.68 -28.63
C ARG A 485 -13.93 13.26 -27.21
N GLY A 486 -13.26 12.53 -26.32
CA GLY A 486 -12.59 12.96 -25.07
C GLY A 486 -13.31 13.89 -24.07
N GLU A 487 -13.88 15.01 -24.51
CA GLU A 487 -14.41 16.12 -23.72
C GLU A 487 -15.67 15.77 -22.91
N ARG A 488 -16.45 14.76 -23.33
CA ARG A 488 -17.65 14.26 -22.62
C ARG A 488 -17.55 12.82 -22.18
N SER A 489 -16.36 12.23 -22.30
CA SER A 489 -16.13 10.84 -21.93
C SER A 489 -15.49 10.70 -20.56
N VAL A 490 -15.91 9.65 -19.86
CA VAL A 490 -15.42 9.29 -18.54
C VAL A 490 -15.02 7.82 -18.59
N VAL A 491 -14.00 7.47 -17.83
CA VAL A 491 -13.61 6.08 -17.64
C VAL A 491 -13.58 5.73 -16.16
N ILE A 492 -14.12 4.55 -15.83
CA ILE A 492 -13.86 3.88 -14.56
C ILE A 492 -12.82 2.80 -14.85
N VAL A 493 -11.77 2.73 -14.02
CA VAL A 493 -10.78 1.66 -14.07
C VAL A 493 -10.70 0.98 -12.72
N ASP A 494 -10.89 -0.34 -12.67
CA ASP A 494 -10.71 -1.18 -11.47
C ASP A 494 -9.71 -2.33 -11.78
N PRO A 495 -8.43 -2.01 -12.05
CA PRO A 495 -7.45 -3.00 -12.45
C PRO A 495 -7.12 -4.00 -11.33
N PRO A 496 -6.49 -5.14 -11.68
CA PRO A 496 -5.96 -6.05 -10.66
C PRO A 496 -4.83 -5.39 -9.83
N ARG A 497 -4.27 -6.12 -8.86
CA ARG A 497 -3.27 -5.58 -7.91
C ARG A 497 -2.00 -5.06 -8.58
N GLU A 498 -1.70 -5.58 -9.77
CA GLU A 498 -0.58 -5.19 -10.62
C GLU A 498 -0.77 -3.81 -11.28
N GLY A 499 -2.00 -3.26 -11.24
CA GLY A 499 -2.35 -1.94 -11.75
C GLY A 499 -2.69 -1.95 -13.24
N LEU A 500 -2.67 -0.77 -13.85
CA LEU A 500 -2.85 -0.62 -15.29
C LEU A 500 -1.67 -1.28 -16.03
N LEU A 501 -2.00 -1.98 -17.11
CA LEU A 501 -0.98 -2.44 -18.07
C LEU A 501 -0.50 -1.25 -18.89
N PRO A 502 0.79 -1.20 -19.32
CA PRO A 502 1.33 -0.10 -20.12
C PRO A 502 0.51 0.23 -21.38
N VAL A 503 0.00 -0.79 -22.08
CA VAL A 503 -0.85 -0.58 -23.27
C VAL A 503 -2.16 0.12 -22.92
N ALA A 504 -2.73 -0.18 -21.75
CA ALA A 504 -3.97 0.45 -21.28
C ALA A 504 -3.74 1.90 -20.85
N SER A 505 -2.64 2.20 -20.15
CA SER A 505 -2.29 3.57 -19.77
C SER A 505 -1.96 4.44 -20.99
N GLU A 506 -1.21 3.91 -21.96
CA GLU A 506 -0.94 4.59 -23.24
C GLU A 506 -2.23 4.88 -24.00
N ALA A 507 -3.11 3.89 -24.17
CA ALA A 507 -4.39 4.06 -24.84
C ALA A 507 -5.30 5.10 -24.14
N LEU A 508 -5.30 5.14 -22.80
CA LEU A 508 -6.02 6.16 -22.02
C LEU A 508 -5.46 7.57 -22.24
N LEU A 509 -4.13 7.71 -22.30
CA LEU A 509 -3.48 9.00 -22.52
C LEU A 509 -3.71 9.50 -23.95
N ASP A 510 -3.68 8.60 -24.93
CA ASP A 510 -3.95 8.91 -26.34
C ASP A 510 -5.43 9.30 -26.56
N TRP A 511 -6.35 8.57 -25.93
CA TRP A 511 -7.78 8.91 -25.97
C TRP A 511 -8.09 10.24 -25.26
N GLY A 512 -7.52 10.44 -24.08
CA GLY A 512 -7.72 11.63 -23.27
C GLY A 512 -9.17 11.85 -22.80
N PRO A 513 -9.82 10.90 -22.10
CA PRO A 513 -11.12 11.15 -21.49
C PRO A 513 -11.07 12.33 -20.52
N GLN A 514 -12.18 13.04 -20.36
CA GLN A 514 -12.23 14.22 -19.51
C GLN A 514 -12.01 13.86 -18.04
N ARG A 515 -12.48 12.68 -17.61
CA ARG A 515 -12.31 12.16 -16.25
C ARG A 515 -11.91 10.70 -16.24
N ILE A 516 -11.01 10.35 -15.33
CA ILE A 516 -10.67 8.97 -14.96
C ILE A 516 -11.02 8.78 -13.48
N VAL A 517 -11.90 7.83 -13.18
CA VAL A 517 -12.20 7.36 -11.82
C VAL A 517 -11.43 6.06 -11.60
N TYR A 518 -10.30 6.15 -10.91
CA TYR A 518 -9.41 5.03 -10.67
C TYR A 518 -9.73 4.38 -9.33
N VAL A 519 -10.23 3.15 -9.36
CA VAL A 519 -10.47 2.28 -8.19
C VAL A 519 -9.27 1.36 -7.98
N SER A 520 -8.78 1.22 -6.75
CA SER A 520 -7.64 0.34 -6.46
C SER A 520 -7.64 -0.21 -5.04
N CYS A 521 -7.31 -1.50 -4.94
CA CYS A 521 -7.06 -2.16 -3.66
C CYS A 521 -5.60 -2.06 -3.17
N ASP A 522 -4.72 -1.42 -3.97
CA ASP A 522 -3.29 -1.24 -3.67
C ASP A 522 -2.84 0.20 -3.98
N PRO A 523 -2.79 1.08 -2.95
CA PRO A 523 -2.35 2.47 -3.13
C PRO A 523 -0.93 2.62 -3.68
N ALA A 524 -0.04 1.63 -3.48
CA ALA A 524 1.34 1.75 -3.95
C ALA A 524 1.42 1.60 -5.47
N THR A 525 0.72 0.60 -6.01
CA THR A 525 0.59 0.43 -7.46
C THR A 525 -0.19 1.58 -8.08
N GLN A 526 -1.27 2.03 -7.44
CA GLN A 526 -2.02 3.20 -7.89
C GLN A 526 -1.13 4.44 -7.99
N ALA A 527 -0.25 4.69 -7.00
CA ALA A 527 0.69 5.83 -7.05
C ALA A 527 1.63 5.80 -8.26
N ARG A 528 2.11 4.60 -8.65
CA ARG A 528 2.92 4.41 -9.85
C ARG A 528 2.15 4.83 -11.10
N ASP A 529 0.90 4.38 -11.23
CA ASP A 529 0.08 4.64 -12.41
C ASP A 529 -0.37 6.11 -12.47
N LEU A 530 -0.66 6.73 -11.31
CA LEU A 530 -0.92 8.17 -11.23
C LEU A 530 0.26 9.01 -11.72
N LYS A 531 1.50 8.61 -11.43
CA LYS A 531 2.69 9.31 -11.92
C LYS A 531 2.76 9.32 -13.45
N GLU A 532 2.36 8.23 -14.09
CA GLU A 532 2.30 8.13 -15.54
C GLU A 532 1.14 8.93 -16.12
N LEU A 533 -0.07 8.78 -15.57
CA LEU A 533 -1.27 9.47 -16.05
C LEU A 533 -1.16 11.00 -15.91
N THR A 534 -0.51 11.48 -14.85
CA THR A 534 -0.28 12.92 -14.62
C THR A 534 0.99 13.45 -15.28
N ALA A 535 1.79 12.57 -15.90
CA ALA A 535 3.00 12.97 -16.60
C ALA A 535 2.68 14.01 -17.69
N LYS A 536 3.60 14.96 -17.88
CA LYS A 536 3.46 16.08 -18.83
C LYS A 536 2.23 16.98 -18.56
N GLY A 537 1.58 16.86 -17.40
CA GLY A 537 0.44 17.67 -17.02
C GLY A 537 -0.88 17.29 -17.69
N ASN A 538 -1.01 16.06 -18.22
CA ASN A 538 -2.21 15.61 -18.91
C ASN A 538 -3.45 15.58 -18.00
N TYR A 539 -3.27 15.12 -16.76
CA TYR A 539 -4.32 15.04 -15.75
C TYR A 539 -3.90 15.68 -14.43
N VAL A 540 -4.91 16.04 -13.62
CA VAL A 540 -4.73 16.46 -12.22
C VAL A 540 -5.55 15.57 -11.32
N VAL A 541 -5.00 15.21 -10.16
CA VAL A 541 -5.77 14.56 -9.11
C VAL A 541 -6.68 15.60 -8.47
N LYS A 542 -7.99 15.35 -8.49
CA LYS A 542 -9.00 16.22 -7.88
C LYS A 542 -9.45 15.74 -6.51
N ARG A 543 -9.64 14.43 -6.35
CA ARG A 543 -10.19 13.83 -5.14
C ARG A 543 -9.57 12.47 -4.91
N ILE A 544 -9.37 12.12 -3.65
CA ILE A 544 -8.92 10.81 -3.18
C ILE A 544 -9.92 10.37 -2.11
N VAL A 545 -10.59 9.25 -2.34
CA VAL A 545 -11.65 8.74 -1.47
C VAL A 545 -11.28 7.33 -1.00
N PRO A 546 -10.78 7.17 0.23
CA PRO A 546 -10.56 5.85 0.82
C PRO A 546 -11.89 5.21 1.21
N PHE A 547 -12.03 3.90 1.02
CA PHE A 547 -13.18 3.11 1.45
C PHE A 547 -12.73 1.95 2.33
N ASP A 548 -13.43 1.77 3.44
CA ASP A 548 -13.24 0.63 4.31
C ASP A 548 -14.09 -0.57 3.85
N MET A 549 -13.66 -1.24 2.77
CA MET A 549 -14.27 -2.50 2.34
C MET A 549 -13.96 -3.67 3.29
N PHE A 550 -12.94 -3.52 4.15
CA PHE A 550 -12.46 -4.60 5.02
C PHE A 550 -12.17 -4.13 6.45
N PRO A 551 -13.23 -3.82 7.23
CA PRO A 551 -13.09 -3.49 8.65
C PRO A 551 -12.26 -4.55 9.40
N GLN A 552 -11.59 -4.13 10.48
CA GLN A 552 -10.70 -4.97 11.28
C GLN A 552 -9.42 -5.45 10.57
N THR A 553 -9.23 -5.08 9.31
CA THR A 553 -8.03 -5.38 8.52
C THR A 553 -7.31 -4.10 8.09
N ARG A 554 -6.06 -4.23 7.66
CA ARG A 554 -5.28 -3.12 7.10
C ARG A 554 -5.66 -2.71 5.67
N HIS A 555 -6.45 -3.54 4.99
CA HIS A 555 -6.81 -3.31 3.60
C HIS A 555 -7.74 -2.10 3.47
N VAL A 556 -7.53 -1.32 2.42
CA VAL A 556 -8.29 -0.12 2.09
C VAL A 556 -8.44 -0.09 0.57
N GLU A 557 -9.65 0.17 0.10
CA GLU A 557 -9.86 0.52 -1.31
C GLU A 557 -9.66 2.03 -1.46
N SER A 558 -8.99 2.46 -2.51
CA SER A 558 -8.74 3.87 -2.81
C SER A 558 -9.32 4.24 -4.16
N VAL A 559 -10.19 5.25 -4.18
CA VAL A 559 -10.71 5.83 -5.41
C VAL A 559 -10.05 7.19 -5.65
N VAL A 560 -9.41 7.35 -6.79
CA VAL A 560 -8.77 8.60 -7.20
C VAL A 560 -9.48 9.15 -8.43
N VAL A 561 -9.96 10.39 -8.33
CA VAL A 561 -10.59 11.09 -9.45
C VAL A 561 -9.55 11.99 -10.11
N LEU A 562 -9.25 11.71 -11.37
CA LEU A 562 -8.39 12.51 -12.23
C LEU A 562 -9.25 13.29 -13.21
N GLU A 563 -8.90 14.54 -13.44
CA GLU A 563 -9.50 15.38 -14.49
C GLU A 563 -8.43 15.80 -15.48
N ARG A 564 -8.77 15.77 -16.77
CA ARG A 564 -7.90 16.26 -17.82
C ARG A 564 -7.66 17.77 -17.63
N ARG A 565 -6.41 18.23 -17.77
CA ARG A 565 -6.15 19.68 -17.81
C ARG A 565 -6.68 20.23 -19.13
N MET A 566 -7.52 21.27 -19.04
CA MET A 566 -7.80 22.13 -20.18
C MET A 566 -6.48 22.70 -20.68
N ARG A 567 -6.18 22.56 -21.98
CA ARG A 567 -5.05 23.28 -22.58
C ARG A 567 -5.36 24.78 -22.42
N ALA A 568 -4.45 25.55 -21.83
CA ALA A 568 -4.53 27.00 -21.96
C ALA A 568 -4.39 27.31 -23.47
N GLU A 569 -5.39 27.97 -24.05
CA GLU A 569 -5.39 28.41 -25.45
C GLU A 569 -4.22 29.33 -25.76
#